data_AF-A0A7Y5PVZ8-F1
#
_entry.id   AF-A0A7Y5PVZ8-F1
#
_cell.length_a   1.000
_cell.length_b   1.000
_cell.length_c   1.000
_cell.angle_alpha   90.00
_cell.angle_beta   90.00
_cell.angle_gamma   90.00
#
_symmetry.space_group_name_H-M   'P 1'
#
loop_
_entity.id
_entity.type
_entity.pdbx_description
1 polymer ?
#
loop_
_entity_poly.entity_id
_entity_poly.type
_entity_poly.pdbx_seq_one_letter_code
_entity_poly.pdbx_strand_id
1 'polypeptide(L)'
;MDGPTSPNGWTGGQYSVVRALAGAGLAVRFVLQALAAPEPLEVALQASGALWSVLFALGIWERASAYALAPTLIAAGFIGGERGPGQVHWLALAVLLHLATPAAPYLSFDARGRVDPSGGWRLPQSVRWVALLALAGSLLTWWLSRSQPLLAPLWYAALCCDPGWFAPKRASGAEWLFYDGSCGFCQRSVRFVLAEEAPGSPTFRFAPLFGEAFAREVMASDAASLPDSVVVRTDDGRLLVRSRAMLHVASRLGGGWRVAGALVGLVPAPLLDLGYDFMARIRTKLFPPPSEACPLLPPHLRGRFVH
;
A
#
# COMPACT_ATOMS: atom_id res chain seq x y z
N MET A 1 -29.72 2.83 10.37
CA MET A 1 -30.14 3.32 9.03
C MET A 1 -28.86 3.62 8.27
N ASP A 2 -28.23 2.59 7.70
CA ASP A 2 -27.01 2.77 6.92
C ASP A 2 -27.44 2.78 5.45
N GLY A 3 -27.63 3.99 4.90
CA GLY A 3 -27.76 4.14 3.45
C GLY A 3 -26.50 3.64 2.76
N PRO A 4 -26.54 3.37 1.44
CA PRO A 4 -25.35 2.98 0.69
C PRO A 4 -24.39 4.18 0.65
N THR A 5 -23.56 4.31 1.68
CA THR A 5 -22.38 5.17 1.63
C THR A 5 -21.55 4.67 0.46
N SER A 6 -21.33 5.51 -0.56
CA SER A 6 -20.49 5.13 -1.68
C SER A 6 -19.14 4.67 -1.10
N PRO A 7 -18.75 3.40 -1.25
CA PRO A 7 -17.51 2.92 -0.66
C PRO A 7 -16.37 3.74 -1.25
N ASN A 8 -15.55 4.33 -0.39
CA ASN A 8 -14.37 5.05 -0.83
C ASN A 8 -13.38 4.09 -1.50
N GLY A 9 -12.50 4.61 -2.36
CA GLY A 9 -11.57 3.81 -3.15
C GLY A 9 -10.34 3.31 -2.38
N TRP A 10 -10.33 3.41 -1.05
CA TRP A 10 -9.19 2.97 -0.25
C TRP A 10 -9.10 1.45 -0.17
N THR A 11 -7.90 0.96 -0.42
CA THR A 11 -7.47 -0.42 -0.20
C THR A 11 -6.40 -0.46 0.89
N GLY A 12 -6.18 -1.65 1.46
CA GLY A 12 -5.19 -1.82 2.53
C GLY A 12 -3.77 -1.45 2.10
N GLY A 13 -3.36 -1.79 0.88
CA GLY A 13 -2.04 -1.46 0.37
C GLY A 13 -1.85 0.04 0.16
N GLN A 14 -2.83 0.73 -0.41
CA GLN A 14 -2.78 2.20 -0.56
C GLN A 14 -2.63 2.89 0.80
N TYR A 15 -3.39 2.46 1.80
CA TYR A 15 -3.27 2.98 3.15
C TYR A 15 -1.92 2.65 3.78
N SER A 16 -1.39 1.44 3.59
CA SER A 16 -0.08 1.06 4.07
C SER A 16 1.05 1.92 3.50
N VAL A 17 0.94 2.37 2.24
CA VAL A 17 1.91 3.32 1.67
C VAL A 17 1.87 4.64 2.44
N VAL A 18 0.69 5.21 2.67
CA VAL A 18 0.53 6.46 3.45
C VAL A 18 1.07 6.29 4.87
N ARG A 19 0.71 5.20 5.54
CA ARG A 19 1.20 4.84 6.89
C ARG A 19 2.72 4.72 6.93
N ALA A 20 3.32 4.03 5.96
CA ALA A 20 4.76 3.82 5.89
C ALA A 20 5.52 5.15 5.69
N LEU A 21 5.03 6.02 4.79
CA LEU A 21 5.60 7.35 4.57
C LEU A 21 5.48 8.23 5.80
N ALA A 22 4.32 8.22 6.48
CA ALA A 22 4.11 8.96 7.71
C ALA A 22 5.03 8.46 8.84
N GLY A 23 5.11 7.14 9.04
CA GLY A 23 6.00 6.55 10.03
C GLY A 23 7.48 6.80 9.74
N ALA A 24 7.90 6.75 8.48
CA ALA A 24 9.27 7.13 8.09
C ALA A 24 9.55 8.61 8.37
N GLY A 25 8.61 9.51 8.04
CA GLY A 25 8.72 10.93 8.36
C GLY A 25 8.82 11.19 9.87
N LEU A 26 8.05 10.47 10.68
CA LEU A 26 8.14 10.53 12.14
C LEU A 26 9.49 10.01 12.64
N ALA A 27 9.97 8.88 12.10
CA ALA A 27 11.27 8.32 12.48
C ALA A 27 12.41 9.33 12.21
N VAL A 28 12.40 9.98 11.05
CA VAL A 28 13.37 11.04 10.73
C VAL A 28 13.25 12.20 11.72
N ARG A 29 12.03 12.68 12.00
CA ARG A 29 11.79 13.75 12.98
C ARG A 29 12.39 13.40 14.34
N PHE A 30 12.06 12.21 14.86
CA PHE A 30 12.54 11.72 16.15
C PHE A 30 14.07 11.57 16.19
N VAL A 31 14.70 11.06 15.12
CA VAL A 31 16.17 10.97 15.04
C VAL A 31 16.81 12.36 15.07
N LEU A 32 16.29 13.32 14.29
CA LEU A 32 16.81 14.69 14.29
C LEU A 32 16.68 15.36 15.65
N GLN A 33 15.57 15.12 16.36
CA GLN A 33 15.36 15.63 17.72
C GLN A 33 16.29 14.95 18.73
N ALA A 34 16.51 13.63 18.63
CA ALA A 34 17.45 12.93 19.49
C ALA A 34 18.90 13.46 19.34
N LEU A 35 19.30 13.84 18.12
CA LEU A 35 20.63 14.41 17.87
C LEU A 35 20.79 15.85 18.38
N ALA A 36 19.69 16.59 18.52
CA ALA A 36 19.69 17.97 19.00
C ALA A 36 19.40 18.09 20.52
N ALA A 37 18.97 16.99 21.14
CA ALA A 37 18.56 16.96 22.54
C ALA A 37 19.75 17.18 23.49
N PRO A 38 19.68 18.16 24.42
CA PRO A 38 20.75 18.44 25.37
C PRO A 38 20.81 17.44 26.53
N GLU A 39 19.66 16.87 26.90
CA GLU A 39 19.52 16.04 28.10
C GLU A 39 19.38 14.55 27.76
N PRO A 40 20.01 13.63 28.52
CA PRO A 40 19.92 12.19 28.25
C PRO A 40 18.49 11.63 28.25
N LEU A 41 17.62 12.16 29.12
CA LEU A 41 16.21 11.76 29.18
C LEU A 41 15.48 12.10 27.88
N GLU A 42 15.76 13.25 27.29
CA GLU A 42 15.18 13.67 26.02
C GLU A 42 15.72 12.79 24.89
N VAL A 43 17.03 12.52 24.84
CA VAL A 43 17.62 11.59 23.87
C VAL A 43 16.92 10.23 23.92
N ALA A 44 16.72 9.67 25.12
CA ALA A 44 16.05 8.38 25.31
C ALA A 44 14.59 8.41 24.83
N LEU A 45 13.85 9.47 25.15
CA LEU A 45 12.48 9.65 24.70
C LEU A 45 12.40 9.72 23.17
N GLN A 46 13.25 10.52 22.54
CA GLN A 46 13.26 10.70 21.09
C GLN A 46 13.71 9.41 20.37
N ALA A 47 14.71 8.70 20.91
CA ALA A 47 15.13 7.39 20.39
C ALA A 47 14.00 6.35 20.47
N SER A 48 13.22 6.35 21.56
CA SER A 48 12.05 5.47 21.67
C SER A 48 10.98 5.82 20.62
N GLY A 49 10.74 7.11 20.38
CA GLY A 49 9.83 7.57 19.33
C GLY A 49 10.27 7.17 17.93
N ALA A 50 11.57 7.23 17.63
CA ALA A 50 12.13 6.75 16.36
C ALA A 50 11.88 5.24 16.18
N LEU A 51 12.12 4.43 17.21
CA LEU A 51 11.86 2.99 17.18
C LEU A 51 10.37 2.69 16.91
N TRP A 52 9.46 3.30 17.67
CA TRP A 52 8.03 3.11 17.48
C TRP A 52 7.55 3.58 16.11
N SER A 53 8.15 4.64 15.57
CA SER A 53 7.86 5.14 14.22
C SER A 53 8.29 4.16 13.12
N VAL A 54 9.42 3.48 13.28
CA VAL A 54 9.88 2.44 12.35
C VAL A 54 8.96 1.22 12.41
N LEU A 55 8.62 0.74 13.62
CA LEU A 55 7.68 -0.37 13.78
C LEU A 55 6.29 -0.03 13.20
N PHE A 56 5.82 1.20 13.47
CA PHE A 56 4.60 1.75 12.89
C PHE A 56 4.67 1.88 11.37
N ALA A 57 5.82 2.22 10.78
CA ALA A 57 5.98 2.31 9.33
C ALA A 57 5.94 0.92 8.68
N LEU A 58 6.65 -0.05 9.25
CA LEU A 58 6.70 -1.44 8.76
C LEU A 58 5.41 -2.21 9.02
N GLY A 59 4.61 -1.75 9.99
CA GLY A 59 3.36 -2.41 10.40
C GLY A 59 3.64 -3.71 11.12
N ILE A 60 4.66 -3.67 11.97
CA ILE A 60 5.02 -4.71 12.94
C ILE A 60 4.35 -4.32 14.25
N TRP A 61 3.52 -5.20 14.81
CA TRP A 61 2.70 -4.87 15.98
C TRP A 61 1.95 -3.54 15.77
N GLU A 62 1.28 -3.43 14.62
CA GLU A 62 0.72 -2.21 14.07
C GLU A 62 -0.11 -1.43 15.11
N ARG A 63 -1.00 -2.10 15.83
CA ARG A 63 -1.79 -1.48 16.90
C ARG A 63 -0.95 -1.04 18.09
N ALA A 64 -0.07 -1.92 18.59
CA ALA A 64 0.76 -1.63 19.76
C ALA A 64 1.76 -0.50 19.49
N SER A 65 2.37 -0.47 18.31
CA SER A 65 3.27 0.60 17.88
C SER A 65 2.55 1.94 17.81
N ALA A 66 1.32 2.00 17.29
CA ALA A 66 0.50 3.21 17.32
C ALA A 66 0.12 3.65 18.75
N TYR A 67 -0.26 2.69 19.62
CA TYR A 67 -0.55 2.95 21.04
C TYR A 67 0.64 3.51 21.81
N ALA A 68 1.86 3.06 21.50
CA ALA A 68 3.08 3.56 22.12
C ALA A 68 3.53 4.90 21.52
N LEU A 69 3.36 5.09 20.20
CA LEU A 69 3.82 6.26 19.48
C LEU A 69 3.02 7.53 19.82
N ALA A 70 1.70 7.44 19.94
CA ALA A 70 0.85 8.58 20.27
C ALA A 70 1.22 9.28 21.61
N PRO A 71 1.33 8.58 22.76
CA PRO A 71 1.77 9.21 24.01
C PRO A 71 3.23 9.64 23.96
N THR A 72 4.10 8.94 23.22
CA THR A 72 5.51 9.36 23.03
C THR A 72 5.59 10.71 22.32
N LEU A 73 4.77 10.93 21.29
CA LEU A 73 4.65 12.24 20.61
C LEU A 73 4.22 13.33 21.59
N ILE A 74 3.19 13.06 22.41
CA ILE A 74 2.68 14.02 23.39
C ILE A 74 3.79 14.36 24.41
N ALA A 75 4.43 13.34 24.99
CA ALA A 75 5.52 13.52 25.95
C ALA A 75 6.70 14.31 25.34
N ALA A 76 7.07 14.02 24.09
CA ALA A 76 8.14 14.72 23.39
C ALA A 76 7.84 16.22 23.22
N GLY A 77 6.57 16.60 23.03
CA GLY A 77 6.19 18.01 22.95
C GLY A 77 6.21 18.75 24.28
N PHE A 78 6.10 18.05 25.42
CA PHE A 78 6.21 18.66 26.75
C PHE A 78 7.65 18.71 27.26
N ILE A 79 8.42 17.64 27.03
CA ILE A 79 9.77 17.47 27.60
C ILE A 79 10.84 18.09 26.70
N GLY A 80 10.69 18.01 25.37
CA GLY A 80 11.73 18.42 24.41
C GLY A 80 11.83 19.92 24.11
N GLY A 81 11.24 20.78 24.94
CA GLY A 81 11.37 22.24 24.81
C GLY A 81 10.88 22.83 23.48
N GLU A 82 10.05 22.10 22.69
CA GLU A 82 9.41 22.65 21.50
C GLU A 82 8.66 23.92 21.91
N ARG A 83 9.10 25.08 21.40
CA ARG A 83 8.48 26.38 21.68
C ARG A 83 7.09 26.43 21.03
N GLY A 84 6.10 25.84 21.71
CA GLY A 84 4.69 25.92 21.39
C GLY A 84 3.98 24.55 21.45
N PRO A 85 2.90 24.39 22.23
CA PRO A 85 2.12 23.15 22.34
C PRO A 85 1.36 22.75 21.05
N GLY A 86 1.67 23.41 19.92
CA GLY A 86 0.89 23.40 18.68
C GLY A 86 1.05 22.17 17.78
N GLN A 87 2.10 21.36 17.93
CA GLN A 87 2.56 20.46 16.86
C GLN A 87 2.28 18.97 17.12
N VAL A 88 2.70 18.49 18.29
CA VAL A 88 2.66 17.05 18.59
C VAL A 88 1.25 16.51 18.73
N HIS A 89 0.27 17.34 19.08
CA HIS A 89 -1.11 16.89 19.26
C HIS A 89 -1.78 16.53 17.93
N TRP A 90 -1.47 17.23 16.83
CA TRP A 90 -1.96 16.84 15.50
C TRP A 90 -1.29 15.55 15.03
N LEU A 91 0.02 15.38 15.21
CA LEU A 91 0.68 14.11 14.89
C LEU A 91 0.15 12.96 15.75
N ALA A 92 -0.04 13.17 17.05
CA ALA A 92 -0.63 12.20 17.95
C ALA A 92 -2.06 11.85 17.53
N LEU A 93 -2.89 12.84 17.18
CA LEU A 93 -4.24 12.61 16.67
C LEU A 93 -4.21 11.81 15.35
N ALA A 94 -3.28 12.06 14.43
CA ALA A 94 -3.13 11.27 13.21
C ALA A 94 -2.80 9.80 13.52
N VAL A 95 -1.92 9.54 14.49
CA VAL A 95 -1.63 8.18 14.97
C VAL A 95 -2.84 7.55 15.68
N LEU A 96 -3.62 8.32 16.44
CA LEU A 96 -4.85 7.84 17.07
C LEU A 96 -5.93 7.52 16.02
N LEU A 97 -6.03 8.29 14.95
CA LEU A 97 -6.94 7.97 13.84
C LEU A 97 -6.58 6.65 13.16
N HIS A 98 -5.29 6.30 13.11
CA HIS A 98 -4.89 4.99 12.62
C HIS A 98 -5.49 3.85 13.48
N LEU A 99 -5.60 4.02 14.80
CA LEU A 99 -6.23 3.03 15.68
C LEU A 99 -7.73 2.84 15.39
N ALA A 100 -8.38 3.81 14.75
CA ALA A 100 -9.77 3.71 14.30
C ALA A 100 -9.94 3.04 12.92
N THR A 101 -8.86 2.68 12.23
CA THR A 101 -8.91 1.89 10.98
C THR A 101 -8.93 0.38 11.26
N PRO A 102 -9.39 -0.49 10.34
CA PRO A 102 -9.28 -1.94 10.53
C PRO A 102 -7.81 -2.38 10.67
N ALA A 103 -7.56 -3.40 11.49
CA ALA A 103 -6.22 -3.89 11.77
C ALA A 103 -5.55 -4.58 10.56
N ALA A 104 -4.22 -4.58 10.54
CA ALA A 104 -3.41 -5.27 9.55
C ALA A 104 -3.81 -4.94 8.10
N PRO A 105 -3.70 -3.67 7.65
CA PRO A 105 -3.84 -3.33 6.24
C PRO A 105 -2.86 -4.14 5.37
N TYR A 106 -3.24 -4.48 4.14
CA TYR A 106 -2.34 -5.18 3.22
C TYR A 106 -0.98 -4.47 3.09
N LEU A 107 0.11 -5.22 2.87
CA LEU A 107 1.51 -4.79 2.95
C LEU A 107 2.05 -4.44 4.36
N SER A 108 1.25 -4.49 5.43
CA SER A 108 1.82 -4.51 6.78
C SER A 108 2.51 -5.86 7.06
N PHE A 109 3.46 -5.87 7.99
CA PHE A 109 4.08 -7.11 8.42
C PHE A 109 3.07 -8.04 9.08
N ASP A 110 2.15 -7.49 9.88
CA ASP A 110 1.07 -8.24 10.54
C ASP A 110 0.06 -8.88 9.56
N ALA A 111 -0.01 -8.40 8.31
CA ALA A 111 -0.87 -8.97 7.26
C ALA A 111 -0.22 -10.14 6.49
N ARG A 112 1.03 -10.50 6.79
CA ARG A 112 1.74 -11.58 6.09
C ARG A 112 1.06 -12.92 6.32
N GLY A 113 1.09 -13.78 5.30
CA GLY A 113 0.54 -15.14 5.37
C GLY A 113 -0.99 -15.24 5.28
N ARG A 114 -1.76 -14.14 5.30
CA ARG A 114 -3.23 -14.23 5.17
C ARG A 114 -3.65 -14.91 3.88
N VAL A 115 -4.63 -15.81 3.94
CA VAL A 115 -5.14 -16.48 2.74
C VAL A 115 -5.82 -15.46 1.81
N ASP A 116 -6.77 -14.67 2.33
CA ASP A 116 -7.31 -13.50 1.65
C ASP A 116 -6.37 -12.29 1.87
N PRO A 117 -5.67 -11.82 0.82
CA PRO A 117 -4.71 -10.74 0.98
C PRO A 117 -5.40 -9.39 1.27
N SER A 118 -6.62 -9.17 0.78
CA SER A 118 -7.39 -7.94 1.01
C SER A 118 -7.84 -7.80 2.46
N GLY A 119 -8.18 -8.93 3.10
CA GLY A 119 -8.75 -8.98 4.45
C GLY A 119 -10.02 -8.15 4.62
N GLY A 120 -10.72 -7.84 3.53
CA GLY A 120 -11.87 -6.92 3.54
C GLY A 120 -11.54 -5.49 3.97
N TRP A 121 -10.26 -5.10 4.02
CA TRP A 121 -9.84 -3.83 4.59
C TRP A 121 -10.41 -2.64 3.80
N ARG A 122 -11.06 -1.70 4.49
CA ARG A 122 -11.57 -0.44 3.94
C ARG A 122 -11.37 0.68 4.94
N LEU A 123 -11.11 1.90 4.46
CA LEU A 123 -11.01 3.06 5.33
C LEU A 123 -12.41 3.48 5.80
N PRO A 124 -12.69 3.55 7.12
CA PRO A 124 -14.00 3.99 7.60
C PRO A 124 -14.28 5.44 7.21
N GLN A 125 -15.52 5.75 6.82
CA GLN A 125 -15.88 7.11 6.42
C GLN A 125 -15.75 8.11 7.59
N SER A 126 -16.02 7.66 8.83
CA SER A 126 -15.80 8.45 10.04
C SER A 126 -14.36 8.94 10.17
N VAL A 127 -13.37 8.08 9.90
CA VAL A 127 -11.94 8.45 9.94
C VAL A 127 -11.64 9.57 8.94
N ARG A 128 -12.23 9.52 7.74
CA ARG A 128 -12.06 10.58 6.73
C ARG A 128 -12.66 11.90 7.17
N TRP A 129 -13.85 11.89 7.77
CA TRP A 129 -14.48 13.11 8.29
C TRP A 129 -13.65 13.76 9.40
N VAL A 130 -13.14 12.95 10.34
CA VAL A 130 -12.25 13.48 11.39
C VAL A 130 -10.94 13.97 10.81
N ALA A 131 -10.36 13.26 9.83
CA ALA A 131 -9.16 13.72 9.13
C ALA A 131 -9.37 15.07 8.40
N LEU A 132 -10.55 15.32 7.84
CA LEU A 132 -10.88 16.59 7.20
C LEU A 132 -10.90 17.76 8.21
N LEU A 133 -11.55 17.54 9.36
CA LEU A 133 -11.56 18.53 10.44
C LEU A 133 -10.14 18.78 10.99
N ALA A 134 -9.36 17.71 11.16
CA ALA A 134 -7.98 17.79 11.61
C ALA A 134 -7.05 18.46 10.58
N LEU A 135 -7.30 18.28 9.28
CA LEU A 135 -6.60 19.00 8.22
C LEU A 135 -6.84 20.51 8.34
N ALA A 136 -8.09 20.93 8.46
CA ALA A 136 -8.43 22.35 8.64
C ALA A 136 -7.79 22.93 9.90
N GLY A 137 -7.87 22.21 11.02
CA GLY A 137 -7.26 22.61 12.29
C GLY A 137 -5.74 22.74 12.20
N SER A 138 -5.06 21.74 11.62
CA SER A 138 -3.60 21.75 11.47
C SER A 138 -3.09 22.82 10.49
N LEU A 139 -3.85 23.14 9.44
CA LEU A 139 -3.53 24.26 8.54
C LEU A 139 -3.77 25.62 9.20
N LEU A 140 -4.83 25.76 10.01
CA LEU A 140 -5.10 26.98 10.76
C LEU A 140 -4.02 27.24 11.81
N THR A 141 -3.60 26.22 12.55
CA THR A 141 -2.48 26.36 13.50
C THR A 141 -1.19 26.69 12.78
N TRP A 142 -0.89 26.07 11.62
CA TRP A 142 0.26 26.45 10.78
C TRP A 142 0.18 27.92 10.34
N TRP A 143 -0.98 28.37 9.88
CA TRP A 143 -1.17 29.75 9.44
C TRP A 143 -0.92 30.76 10.57
N LEU A 144 -1.49 30.51 11.75
CA LEU A 144 -1.40 31.41 12.91
C LEU A 144 0.00 31.42 13.55
N SER A 145 0.66 30.25 13.59
CA SER A 145 1.95 30.10 14.28
C SER A 145 3.17 30.23 13.37
N ARG A 146 2.97 30.17 12.04
CA ARG A 146 4.03 30.14 11.01
C ARG A 146 5.12 29.08 11.25
N SER A 147 4.85 28.03 12.02
CA SER A 147 5.90 27.16 12.58
C SER A 147 5.68 25.66 12.43
N GLN A 148 4.67 25.18 11.68
CA GLN A 148 4.46 23.72 11.55
C GLN A 148 5.27 23.09 10.41
N PRO A 149 5.87 21.90 10.61
CA PRO A 149 6.28 21.04 9.51
C PRO A 149 5.06 20.48 8.79
N LEU A 150 5.16 20.27 7.47
CA LEU A 150 4.04 19.84 6.62
C LEU A 150 3.55 18.40 6.90
N LEU A 151 4.19 17.63 7.79
CA LEU A 151 3.91 16.20 7.95
C LEU A 151 2.46 15.89 8.39
N ALA A 152 1.95 16.55 9.42
CA ALA A 152 0.57 16.34 9.89
C ALA A 152 -0.48 16.72 8.82
N PRO A 153 -0.47 17.95 8.25
CA PRO A 153 -1.43 18.31 7.22
C PRO A 153 -1.28 17.44 5.95
N LEU A 154 -0.07 17.01 5.57
CA LEU A 154 0.11 16.09 4.45
C LEU A 154 -0.51 14.72 4.72
N TRP A 155 -0.39 14.20 5.94
CA TRP A 155 -1.03 12.94 6.32
C TRP A 155 -2.56 13.07 6.29
N TYR A 156 -3.13 14.11 6.88
CA TYR A 156 -4.57 14.32 6.85
C TYR A 156 -5.09 14.55 5.43
N ALA A 157 -4.38 15.34 4.62
CA ALA A 157 -4.68 15.52 3.20
C ALA A 157 -4.68 14.19 2.46
N ALA A 158 -3.68 13.33 2.71
CA ALA A 158 -3.64 12.00 2.13
C ALA A 158 -4.90 11.19 2.48
N LEU A 159 -5.34 11.15 3.75
CA LEU A 159 -6.58 10.45 4.15
C LEU A 159 -7.87 11.05 3.57
N CYS A 160 -7.87 12.35 3.30
CA CYS A 160 -8.99 13.06 2.70
C CYS A 160 -9.14 12.75 1.21
N CYS A 161 -8.02 12.65 0.48
CA CYS A 161 -7.97 12.31 -0.93
C CYS A 161 -8.56 10.92 -1.17
N ASP A 162 -9.73 10.85 -1.81
CA ASP A 162 -10.34 9.57 -2.16
C ASP A 162 -9.60 8.96 -3.35
N PRO A 163 -8.99 7.77 -3.24
CA PRO A 163 -8.44 7.12 -4.43
C PRO A 163 -9.51 6.80 -5.48
N GLY A 164 -10.78 6.70 -5.07
CA GLY A 164 -11.90 6.52 -5.99
C GLY A 164 -12.05 7.62 -7.03
N TRP A 165 -11.46 8.81 -6.81
CA TRP A 165 -11.40 9.87 -7.83
C TRP A 165 -10.62 9.45 -9.09
N PHE A 166 -9.68 8.51 -8.95
CA PHE A 166 -8.91 7.94 -10.04
C PHE A 166 -9.44 6.55 -10.39
N ALA A 167 -10.64 6.51 -10.95
CA ALA A 167 -11.31 5.26 -11.29
C ALA A 167 -10.43 4.32 -12.15
N PRO A 168 -10.52 3.00 -11.95
CA PRO A 168 -9.94 2.00 -12.85
C PRO A 168 -10.24 2.26 -14.33
N LYS A 169 -9.28 2.01 -15.22
CA LYS A 169 -9.60 1.89 -16.65
C LYS A 169 -10.45 0.62 -16.83
N ARG A 170 -11.69 0.77 -17.29
CA ARG A 170 -12.59 -0.37 -17.53
C ARG A 170 -12.12 -1.20 -18.72
N ALA A 171 -12.17 -2.51 -18.57
CA ALA A 171 -12.04 -3.44 -19.68
C ALA A 171 -13.45 -3.70 -20.27
N SER A 172 -13.53 -3.98 -21.57
CA SER A 172 -14.78 -4.42 -22.22
C SER A 172 -15.10 -5.89 -21.92
N GLY A 173 -14.12 -6.66 -21.44
CA GLY A 173 -14.26 -8.06 -21.06
C GLY A 173 -13.33 -8.46 -19.91
N ALA A 174 -13.33 -9.74 -19.56
CA ALA A 174 -12.39 -10.27 -18.57
C ALA A 174 -10.97 -10.33 -19.15
N GLU A 175 -9.99 -9.92 -18.36
CA GLU A 175 -8.56 -10.02 -18.70
C GLU A 175 -7.93 -11.21 -17.98
N TRP A 176 -6.84 -11.74 -18.52
CA TRP A 176 -6.10 -12.83 -17.88
C TRP A 176 -4.76 -12.34 -17.35
N LEU A 177 -4.41 -12.80 -16.15
CA LEU A 177 -3.09 -12.66 -15.57
C LEU A 177 -2.52 -14.08 -15.36
N PHE A 178 -1.62 -14.45 -16.26
CA PHE A 178 -0.88 -15.69 -16.18
C PHE A 178 0.36 -15.54 -15.31
N TYR A 179 0.67 -16.55 -14.52
CA TYR A 179 1.76 -16.50 -13.56
C TYR A 179 2.47 -17.85 -13.42
N ASP A 180 3.74 -17.82 -13.04
CA ASP A 180 4.48 -19.03 -12.67
C ASP A 180 4.16 -19.41 -11.22
N GLY A 181 3.52 -20.57 -11.04
CA GLY A 181 3.13 -21.11 -9.74
C GLY A 181 4.32 -21.53 -8.86
N SER A 182 5.51 -21.75 -9.42
CA SER A 182 6.72 -22.07 -8.66
C SER A 182 7.49 -20.82 -8.19
N CYS A 183 7.13 -19.64 -8.71
CA CYS A 183 7.83 -18.39 -8.42
C CYS A 183 7.14 -17.59 -7.30
N GLY A 184 7.83 -17.41 -6.16
CA GLY A 184 7.33 -16.64 -5.02
C GLY A 184 7.00 -15.17 -5.35
N PHE A 185 7.75 -14.55 -6.26
CA PHE A 185 7.47 -13.19 -6.74
C PHE A 185 6.20 -13.11 -7.58
N CYS A 186 5.99 -14.07 -8.49
CA CYS A 186 4.79 -14.13 -9.31
C CYS A 186 3.53 -14.33 -8.43
N GLN A 187 3.59 -15.22 -7.44
CA GLN A 187 2.50 -15.40 -6.49
C GLN A 187 2.22 -14.15 -5.66
N ARG A 188 3.26 -13.43 -5.19
CA ARG A 188 3.06 -12.14 -4.50
C ARG A 188 2.42 -11.10 -5.40
N SER A 189 2.75 -11.08 -6.70
CA SER A 189 2.13 -10.19 -7.67
C SER A 189 0.64 -10.49 -7.84
N VAL A 190 0.25 -11.77 -7.95
CA VAL A 190 -1.17 -12.18 -7.96
C VAL A 190 -1.89 -11.72 -6.69
N ARG A 191 -1.28 -11.95 -5.52
CA ARG A 191 -1.85 -11.53 -4.22
C ARG A 191 -1.99 -10.02 -4.11
N PHE A 192 -1.07 -9.26 -4.69
CA PHE A 192 -1.17 -7.80 -4.76
C PHE A 192 -2.37 -7.37 -5.59
N VAL A 193 -2.54 -7.93 -6.80
CA VAL A 193 -3.72 -7.62 -7.64
C VAL A 193 -5.02 -7.96 -6.91
N LEU A 194 -5.09 -9.14 -6.27
CA LEU A 194 -6.26 -9.54 -5.48
C LEU A 194 -6.58 -8.59 -4.31
N ALA A 195 -5.56 -8.06 -3.65
CA ALA A 195 -5.75 -7.15 -2.51
C ALA A 195 -6.17 -5.74 -2.92
N GLU A 196 -5.71 -5.31 -4.09
CA GLU A 196 -5.75 -3.90 -4.50
C GLU A 196 -6.76 -3.61 -5.61
N GLU A 197 -7.39 -4.62 -6.20
CA GLU A 197 -8.49 -4.39 -7.14
C GLU A 197 -9.65 -3.65 -6.47
N ALA A 198 -10.23 -2.71 -7.23
CA ALA A 198 -11.32 -1.92 -6.74
C ALA A 198 -12.51 -2.81 -6.30
N PRO A 199 -13.17 -2.47 -5.17
CA PRO A 199 -14.23 -3.30 -4.61
C PRO A 199 -15.37 -3.50 -5.61
N GLY A 200 -15.78 -4.76 -5.83
CA GLY A 200 -16.92 -5.09 -6.69
C GLY A 200 -16.64 -5.05 -8.20
N SER A 201 -15.40 -4.82 -8.63
CA SER A 201 -15.01 -4.83 -10.05
C SER A 201 -13.82 -5.75 -10.33
N PRO A 202 -13.96 -7.08 -10.12
CA PRO A 202 -12.90 -8.03 -10.48
C PRO A 202 -12.67 -7.97 -12.00
N THR A 203 -11.46 -7.58 -12.39
CA THR A 203 -11.09 -7.42 -13.81
C THR A 203 -10.30 -8.65 -14.30
N PHE A 204 -9.42 -9.17 -13.44
CA PHE A 204 -8.51 -10.25 -13.82
C PHE A 204 -9.03 -11.64 -13.42
N ARG A 205 -8.81 -12.60 -14.33
CA ARG A 205 -8.77 -14.04 -14.04
C ARG A 205 -7.32 -14.48 -13.96
N PHE A 206 -7.02 -15.46 -13.12
CA PHE A 206 -5.67 -15.93 -12.86
C PHE A 206 -5.54 -17.37 -13.31
N ALA A 207 -4.43 -17.68 -13.99
CA ALA A 207 -4.13 -19.04 -14.42
C ALA A 207 -2.61 -19.27 -14.40
N PRO A 208 -2.14 -20.50 -14.14
CA PRO A 208 -0.72 -20.80 -14.25
C PRO A 208 -0.25 -20.70 -15.71
N LEU A 209 1.00 -20.30 -15.91
CA LEU A 209 1.68 -20.44 -17.21
C LEU A 209 1.70 -21.91 -17.62
N PHE A 210 1.52 -22.17 -18.91
CA PHE A 210 1.49 -23.51 -19.51
C PHE A 210 0.38 -24.45 -18.99
N GLY A 211 -0.58 -23.94 -18.21
CA GLY A 211 -1.80 -24.66 -17.85
C GLY A 211 -2.82 -24.72 -18.99
N GLU A 212 -3.96 -25.36 -18.77
CA GLU A 212 -4.97 -25.54 -19.82
C GLU A 212 -5.56 -24.21 -20.28
N ALA A 213 -5.85 -23.31 -19.33
CA ALA A 213 -6.35 -21.99 -19.64
C ALA A 213 -5.34 -21.18 -20.48
N PHE A 214 -4.04 -21.30 -20.19
CA PHE A 214 -3.00 -20.64 -20.97
C PHE A 214 -2.95 -21.19 -22.40
N ALA A 215 -2.99 -22.51 -22.57
CA ALA A 215 -2.98 -23.16 -23.89
C ALA A 215 -4.22 -22.80 -24.75
N ARG A 216 -5.37 -22.55 -24.12
CA ARG A 216 -6.60 -22.11 -24.81
C ARG A 216 -6.56 -20.64 -25.22
N GLU A 217 -6.00 -19.78 -24.36
CA GLU A 217 -6.10 -18.32 -24.51
C GLU A 217 -4.88 -17.68 -25.21
N VAL A 218 -3.76 -18.41 -25.29
CA VAL A 218 -2.49 -17.93 -25.87
C VAL A 218 -2.11 -18.81 -27.06
N MET A 219 -1.82 -18.18 -28.20
CA MET A 219 -1.37 -18.89 -29.39
C MET A 219 0.00 -19.53 -29.17
N ALA A 220 0.19 -20.73 -29.71
CA ALA A 220 1.44 -21.49 -29.54
C ALA A 220 2.68 -20.73 -30.06
N SER A 221 2.52 -19.92 -31.11
CA SER A 221 3.58 -19.07 -31.66
C SER A 221 4.07 -18.00 -30.68
N ASP A 222 3.15 -17.45 -29.87
CA ASP A 222 3.47 -16.39 -28.92
C ASP A 222 4.07 -16.97 -27.65
N ALA A 223 3.58 -18.15 -27.23
CA ALA A 223 4.01 -18.84 -26.02
C ALA A 223 5.53 -19.09 -25.97
N ALA A 224 6.16 -19.40 -27.09
CA ALA A 224 7.60 -19.69 -27.16
C ALA A 224 8.50 -18.48 -26.84
N SER A 225 7.97 -17.26 -26.92
CA SER A 225 8.70 -16.01 -26.69
C SER A 225 8.44 -15.39 -25.31
N LEU A 226 7.55 -15.99 -24.51
CA LEU A 226 7.11 -15.43 -23.25
C LEU A 226 8.11 -15.74 -22.11
N PRO A 227 8.31 -14.79 -21.19
CA PRO A 227 9.15 -15.01 -20.02
C PRO A 227 8.43 -15.87 -18.97
N ASP A 228 9.20 -16.59 -18.14
CA ASP A 228 8.70 -17.30 -16.95
C ASP A 228 8.32 -16.32 -15.83
N SER A 229 7.38 -15.41 -16.09
CA SER A 229 6.97 -14.36 -15.17
C SER A 229 5.50 -13.98 -15.37
N VAL A 230 5.04 -12.86 -14.80
CA VAL A 230 3.66 -12.41 -14.99
C VAL A 230 3.44 -12.00 -16.45
N VAL A 231 2.43 -12.60 -17.09
CA VAL A 231 1.96 -12.26 -18.44
C VAL A 231 0.50 -11.84 -18.35
N VAL A 232 0.15 -10.71 -18.95
CA VAL A 232 -1.23 -10.22 -18.97
C VAL A 232 -1.77 -10.33 -20.38
N ARG A 233 -2.93 -10.97 -20.55
CA ARG A 233 -3.71 -10.90 -21.78
C ARG A 233 -4.85 -9.92 -21.58
N THR A 234 -4.86 -8.87 -22.37
CA THR A 234 -5.89 -7.84 -22.38
C THR A 234 -7.17 -8.35 -23.02
N ASP A 235 -8.26 -7.62 -22.80
CA ASP A 235 -9.58 -7.87 -23.39
C ASP A 235 -9.58 -7.83 -24.93
N ASP A 236 -8.71 -7.02 -25.53
CA ASP A 236 -8.46 -6.97 -26.99
C ASP A 236 -7.46 -8.03 -27.50
N GLY A 237 -7.05 -8.97 -26.64
CA GLY A 237 -6.25 -10.14 -27.01
C GLY A 237 -4.73 -9.91 -27.05
N ARG A 238 -4.24 -8.71 -26.72
CA ARG A 238 -2.79 -8.43 -26.68
C ARG A 238 -2.13 -9.08 -25.47
N LEU A 239 -0.92 -9.58 -25.67
CA LEU A 239 -0.07 -10.09 -24.61
C LEU A 239 0.91 -9.01 -24.15
N LEU A 240 0.82 -8.67 -22.88
CA LEU A 240 1.68 -7.71 -22.20
C LEU A 240 2.60 -8.46 -21.24
N VAL A 241 3.87 -8.06 -21.25
CA VAL A 241 4.94 -8.62 -20.42
C VAL A 241 5.76 -7.49 -19.80
N ARG A 242 6.58 -7.83 -18.80
CA ARG A 242 7.50 -6.89 -18.13
C ARG A 242 6.82 -5.60 -17.65
N SER A 243 7.45 -4.45 -17.86
CA SER A 243 6.93 -3.14 -17.45
C SER A 243 5.55 -2.84 -18.03
N ARG A 244 5.26 -3.24 -19.27
CA ARG A 244 3.95 -3.05 -19.92
C ARG A 244 2.84 -3.77 -19.18
N ALA A 245 3.07 -5.01 -18.74
CA ALA A 245 2.11 -5.76 -17.93
C ALA A 245 1.85 -5.05 -16.59
N MET A 246 2.92 -4.62 -15.89
CA MET A 246 2.80 -3.93 -14.61
C MET A 246 2.04 -2.60 -14.73
N LEU A 247 2.36 -1.77 -15.72
CA LEU A 247 1.68 -0.50 -15.97
C LEU A 247 0.20 -0.70 -16.33
N HIS A 248 -0.09 -1.75 -17.11
CA HIS A 248 -1.47 -2.11 -17.43
C HIS A 248 -2.26 -2.52 -16.18
N VAL A 249 -1.71 -3.43 -15.37
CA VAL A 249 -2.30 -3.84 -14.09
C VAL A 249 -2.56 -2.63 -13.20
N ALA A 250 -1.57 -1.75 -13.00
CA ALA A 250 -1.73 -0.53 -12.21
C ALA A 250 -2.89 0.35 -12.72
N SER A 251 -3.08 0.45 -14.04
CA SER A 251 -4.19 1.20 -14.64
C SER A 251 -5.58 0.56 -14.39
N ARG A 252 -5.63 -0.77 -14.23
CA ARG A 252 -6.84 -1.53 -13.89
C ARG A 252 -7.13 -1.54 -12.38
N LEU A 253 -6.12 -1.39 -11.52
CA LEU A 253 -6.35 -1.27 -10.07
C LEU A 253 -7.01 0.07 -9.70
N GLY A 254 -6.71 1.14 -10.44
CA GLY A 254 -7.23 2.48 -10.13
C GLY A 254 -6.51 3.12 -8.93
N GLY A 255 -7.12 4.16 -8.36
CA GLY A 255 -6.63 4.79 -7.14
C GLY A 255 -5.21 5.32 -7.23
N GLY A 256 -4.52 5.27 -6.10
CA GLY A 256 -3.10 5.63 -6.01
C GLY A 256 -2.21 4.80 -6.93
N TRP A 257 -2.59 3.56 -7.24
CA TRP A 257 -1.82 2.70 -8.14
C TRP A 257 -1.87 3.18 -9.59
N ARG A 258 -3.03 3.64 -10.07
CA ARG A 258 -3.14 4.25 -11.40
C ARG A 258 -2.30 5.52 -11.51
N VAL A 259 -2.29 6.35 -10.47
CA VAL A 259 -1.47 7.57 -10.43
C VAL A 259 0.02 7.21 -10.42
N ALA A 260 0.43 6.30 -9.54
CA ALA A 260 1.81 5.83 -9.47
C ALA A 260 2.25 5.19 -10.80
N GLY A 261 1.41 4.35 -11.41
CA GLY A 261 1.66 3.76 -12.72
C GLY A 261 1.78 4.81 -13.83
N ALA A 262 0.94 5.85 -13.84
CA ALA A 262 1.04 6.94 -14.80
C ALA A 262 2.35 7.72 -14.66
N LEU A 263 2.80 7.99 -13.43
CA LEU A 263 4.07 8.66 -13.15
C LEU A 263 5.27 7.79 -13.57
N VAL A 264 5.26 6.50 -13.21
CA VAL A 264 6.30 5.54 -13.63
C VAL A 264 6.33 5.38 -15.15
N GLY A 265 5.17 5.43 -15.81
CA GLY A 265 5.06 5.38 -17.27
C GLY A 265 5.65 6.58 -18.02
N LEU A 266 6.05 7.65 -17.32
CA LEU A 266 6.82 8.74 -17.92
C LEU A 266 8.29 8.35 -18.18
N VAL A 267 8.78 7.30 -17.51
CA VAL A 267 10.13 6.78 -17.70
C VAL A 267 10.18 5.95 -19.00
N PRO A 268 11.20 6.13 -19.86
CA PRO A 268 11.35 5.35 -21.09
C PRO A 268 11.31 3.83 -20.84
N ALA A 269 10.59 3.10 -21.69
CA ALA A 269 10.41 1.65 -21.58
C ALA A 269 11.72 0.84 -21.43
N PRO A 270 12.84 1.15 -22.12
CA PRO A 270 14.09 0.41 -21.93
C PRO A 270 14.64 0.49 -20.50
N LEU A 271 14.48 1.62 -19.81
CA LEU A 271 14.92 1.78 -18.43
C LEU A 271 14.02 1.01 -17.47
N LEU A 272 12.71 1.01 -17.71
CA LEU A 272 11.76 0.24 -16.92
C LEU A 272 12.01 -1.26 -17.07
N ASP A 273 12.26 -1.73 -18.30
CA ASP A 273 12.56 -3.13 -18.58
C ASP A 273 13.93 -3.54 -18.02
N LEU A 274 14.93 -2.65 -17.99
CA LEU A 274 16.19 -2.90 -17.29
C LEU A 274 15.97 -3.14 -15.79
N GLY A 275 15.15 -2.30 -15.15
CA GLY A 275 14.77 -2.47 -13.75
C GLY A 275 13.99 -3.76 -13.52
N TYR A 276 13.09 -4.10 -14.44
CA TYR A 276 12.34 -5.37 -14.41
C TYR A 276 13.27 -6.57 -14.51
N ASP A 277 14.19 -6.58 -15.46
CA ASP A 277 15.13 -7.68 -15.68
C ASP A 277 16.09 -7.84 -14.49
N PHE A 278 16.49 -6.73 -13.83
CA PHE A 278 17.25 -6.80 -12.58
C PHE A 278 16.43 -7.46 -11.47
N MET A 279 15.18 -7.04 -11.26
CA MET A 279 14.26 -7.67 -10.30
C MET A 279 14.05 -9.15 -10.61
N ALA A 280 13.89 -9.51 -11.89
CA ALA A 280 13.71 -10.88 -12.33
C ALA A 280 14.91 -11.78 -11.99
N ARG A 281 16.15 -11.25 -12.04
CA ARG A 281 17.37 -11.98 -11.68
C ARG A 281 17.51 -12.23 -10.17
N ILE A 282 17.06 -11.28 -9.34
CA ILE A 282 17.18 -11.40 -7.87
C ILE A 282 15.94 -12.01 -7.21
N ARG A 283 14.84 -12.19 -7.97
CA ARG A 283 13.52 -12.58 -7.43
C ARG A 283 13.55 -13.86 -6.62
N THR A 284 14.32 -14.87 -7.04
CA THR A 284 14.38 -16.17 -6.35
C THR A 284 15.10 -16.08 -5.00
N LYS A 285 16.03 -15.12 -4.86
CA LYS A 285 16.72 -14.82 -3.60
C LYS A 285 15.86 -13.98 -2.66
N LEU A 286 15.16 -12.98 -3.18
CA LEU A 286 14.30 -12.10 -2.38
C LEU A 286 12.96 -12.74 -2.01
N PHE A 287 12.44 -13.59 -2.89
CA PHE A 287 11.14 -14.22 -2.81
C PHE A 287 11.29 -15.72 -3.09
N PRO A 288 11.82 -16.48 -2.12
CA PRO A 288 11.92 -17.92 -2.27
C PRO A 288 10.55 -18.53 -2.56
N PRO A 289 10.50 -19.66 -3.28
CA PRO A 289 9.26 -20.40 -3.50
C PRO A 289 8.55 -20.65 -2.15
N PRO A 290 7.21 -20.61 -2.10
CA PRO A 290 6.50 -20.93 -0.87
C PRO A 290 6.83 -22.35 -0.43
N SER A 291 7.08 -22.53 0.86
CA SER A 291 7.35 -23.83 1.48
C SER A 291 6.08 -24.64 1.77
N GLU A 292 4.89 -24.06 1.57
CA GLU A 292 3.62 -24.65 1.96
C GLU A 292 2.82 -25.20 0.77
N ALA A 293 2.01 -26.23 1.05
CA ALA A 293 0.98 -26.72 0.15
C ALA A 293 0.01 -25.59 -0.23
N CYS A 294 -0.55 -25.66 -1.44
CA CYS A 294 -1.46 -24.65 -2.00
C CYS A 294 -2.55 -24.26 -0.98
N PRO A 295 -2.64 -23.00 -0.53
CA PRO A 295 -3.62 -22.59 0.48
C PRO A 295 -5.03 -22.76 -0.08
N LEU A 296 -5.94 -23.28 0.74
CA LEU A 296 -7.34 -23.41 0.35
C LEU A 296 -7.96 -22.03 0.12
N LEU A 297 -8.22 -21.72 -1.16
CA LEU A 297 -8.78 -20.42 -1.54
C LEU A 297 -10.19 -20.23 -0.94
N PRO A 298 -10.48 -19.02 -0.41
CA PRO A 298 -11.82 -18.66 0.05
C PRO A 298 -12.81 -18.78 -1.10
N PRO A 299 -14.08 -19.16 -0.83
CA PRO A 299 -15.07 -19.40 -1.89
C PRO A 299 -15.21 -18.25 -2.90
N HIS A 300 -15.13 -17.00 -2.42
CA HIS A 300 -15.27 -15.81 -3.27
C HIS A 300 -14.06 -15.58 -4.22
N LEU A 301 -12.91 -16.22 -3.98
CA LEU A 301 -11.73 -16.15 -4.86
C LEU A 301 -11.65 -17.32 -5.83
N ARG A 302 -12.28 -18.46 -5.53
CA ARG A 302 -12.14 -19.69 -6.35
C ARG A 302 -12.52 -19.47 -7.81
N GLY A 303 -13.62 -18.76 -8.07
CA GLY A 303 -14.08 -18.47 -9.44
C GLY A 303 -13.14 -17.58 -10.26
N ARG A 304 -12.08 -17.03 -9.63
CA ARG A 304 -11.08 -16.19 -10.30
C ARG A 304 -9.88 -16.99 -10.79
N PHE A 305 -9.67 -18.20 -10.25
CA PHE A 305 -8.54 -19.05 -10.61
C PHE A 305 -9.02 -20.17 -11.52
N VAL A 306 -8.36 -20.30 -12.67
CA VAL A 306 -8.61 -21.38 -13.64
C VAL A 306 -7.32 -22.17 -13.79
N HIS A 307 -7.42 -23.48 -13.63
CA HIS A 307 -6.32 -24.42 -13.82
C HIS A 307 -6.28 -24.91 -15.27
#